data_AF-G0V8U6-F1
#
_entry.id   AF-G0V8U6-F1
#
_cell.length_a   1.000
_cell.length_b   1.000
_cell.length_c   1.000
_cell.angle_alpha   90.00
_cell.angle_beta   90.00
_cell.angle_gamma   90.00
#
_symmetry.space_group_name_H-M   'P 1'
#
loop_
_entity.id
_entity.type
_entity.pdbx_description
1 polymer ?
#
loop_
_entity_poly.entity_id
_entity_poly.type
_entity_poly.pdbx_seq_one_letter_code
_entity_poly.pdbx_strand_id
1 'polypeptide(L)'
;MTNQPEIQFQALEQQIISYTILAIKQLVVLTQSSLPILIKFSQTQPTLFFIIAIFLIIYFSWKVITNIITIVKRLIFGLMIVSVILISLRGLDQFFNYDLVYLFQLVKQGQRHGVVLIKWVDYLKEMMKLPETTPN
;
A
#
# COMPACT_ATOMS: atom_id res chain seq x y z
N MET A 1 13.19 -33.03 -21.82
CA MET A 1 11.81 -32.81 -21.36
C MET A 1 11.87 -31.96 -20.09
N THR A 2 11.94 -30.64 -20.20
CA THR A 2 12.05 -29.72 -19.04
C THR A 2 11.82 -28.29 -19.53
N ASN A 3 10.57 -27.89 -19.83
CA ASN A 3 10.17 -26.49 -20.12
C ASN A 3 8.67 -26.24 -19.83
N GLN A 4 7.98 -27.12 -19.09
CA GLN A 4 6.54 -26.97 -18.84
C GLN A 4 6.15 -25.83 -17.87
N PRO A 5 6.88 -25.52 -16.78
CA PRO A 5 6.44 -24.47 -15.84
C PRO A 5 6.67 -23.04 -16.36
N GLU A 6 7.74 -22.79 -17.13
CA GLU A 6 8.04 -21.45 -17.67
C GLU A 6 7.04 -21.04 -18.76
N ILE A 7 6.64 -21.97 -19.63
CA ILE A 7 5.63 -21.72 -20.67
C ILE A 7 4.25 -21.42 -20.07
N GLN A 8 3.90 -22.07 -18.93
CA GLN A 8 2.64 -21.80 -18.23
C GLN A 8 2.63 -20.43 -17.53
N PHE A 9 3.75 -20.03 -16.92
CA PHE A 9 3.88 -18.71 -16.30
C PHE A 9 3.77 -17.58 -17.32
N GLN A 10 4.46 -17.71 -18.46
CA GLN A 10 4.38 -16.72 -19.54
C GLN A 10 2.97 -16.62 -20.14
N ALA A 11 2.27 -17.75 -20.31
CA ALA A 11 0.89 -17.75 -20.77
C ALA A 11 -0.07 -17.06 -19.78
N LEU A 12 0.15 -17.21 -18.47
CA LEU A 12 -0.62 -16.53 -17.42
C LEU A 12 -0.41 -15.01 -17.46
N GLU A 13 0.85 -14.56 -17.56
CA GLU A 13 1.18 -13.14 -17.68
C GLU A 13 0.53 -12.50 -18.91
N GLN A 14 0.58 -13.18 -20.06
CA GLN A 14 -0.06 -12.71 -21.28
C GLN A 14 -1.58 -12.64 -21.17
N GLN A 15 -2.20 -13.59 -20.47
CA GLN A 15 -3.64 -13.54 -20.19
C GLN A 15 -3.99 -12.35 -19.30
N ILE A 16 -3.26 -12.13 -18.20
CA ILE A 16 -3.49 -11.00 -17.29
C ILE A 16 -3.37 -9.66 -18.04
N ILE A 17 -2.33 -9.52 -18.87
CA ILE A 17 -2.12 -8.31 -19.69
C ILE A 17 -3.29 -8.12 -20.66
N SER A 18 -3.73 -9.17 -21.35
CA SER A 18 -4.83 -9.12 -22.31
C SER A 18 -6.16 -8.74 -21.65
N TYR A 19 -6.48 -9.34 -20.50
CA TYR A 19 -7.69 -9.00 -19.73
C TYR A 19 -7.63 -7.57 -19.19
N THR A 20 -6.47 -7.12 -18.74
CA THR A 20 -6.27 -5.74 -18.26
C THR A 20 -6.47 -4.74 -19.39
N ILE A 21 -5.89 -4.99 -20.57
CA ILE A 21 -6.06 -4.14 -21.75
C ILE A 21 -7.53 -4.11 -22.20
N LEU A 22 -8.22 -5.26 -22.20
CA LEU A 22 -9.65 -5.31 -22.51
C LEU A 22 -10.49 -4.51 -21.52
N ALA A 23 -10.25 -4.66 -20.22
CA ALA A 23 -10.95 -3.90 -19.19
C ALA A 23 -10.72 -2.38 -19.33
N ILE A 24 -9.48 -1.96 -19.59
CA ILE A 24 -9.13 -0.56 -19.84
C ILE A 24 -9.84 -0.06 -21.09
N LYS A 25 -9.82 -0.82 -22.19
CA LYS A 25 -10.48 -0.44 -23.44
C LYS A 25 -11.99 -0.29 -23.26
N GLN A 26 -12.62 -1.19 -22.50
CA GLN A 26 -14.04 -1.12 -22.17
C GLN A 26 -14.35 0.16 -21.37
N LEU A 27 -13.54 0.47 -20.35
CA LEU A 27 -13.68 1.69 -19.54
C LEU A 27 -13.53 2.96 -20.36
N VAL A 28 -12.56 2.99 -21.28
CA VAL A 28 -12.34 4.13 -22.19
C VAL A 28 -13.55 4.33 -23.11
N VAL A 29 -14.08 3.27 -23.72
CA VAL A 29 -15.25 3.35 -24.60
C VAL A 29 -16.49 3.81 -23.84
N LEU A 30 -16.72 3.27 -22.64
CA LEU A 30 -17.83 3.70 -21.79
C LEU A 30 -17.71 5.19 -21.43
N THR A 31 -16.52 5.62 -21.03
CA THR A 31 -16.25 7.03 -20.68
C THR A 31 -16.46 7.94 -21.89
N GLN A 32 -15.91 7.59 -23.05
CA GLN A 32 -16.05 8.35 -24.30
C GLN A 32 -17.50 8.43 -24.77
N SER A 33 -18.28 7.35 -24.62
CA SER A 33 -19.71 7.35 -24.99
C SER A 33 -20.57 8.15 -24.00
N SER A 34 -20.20 8.19 -22.72
CA SER A 34 -20.89 8.98 -21.70
C SER A 34 -20.59 10.48 -21.76
N LEU A 35 -19.41 10.87 -22.26
CA LEU A 35 -18.96 12.26 -22.34
C LEU A 35 -19.95 13.18 -23.10
N PRO A 36 -20.38 12.87 -24.34
CA PRO A 36 -21.30 13.74 -25.07
C PRO A 36 -22.68 13.83 -24.41
N ILE A 37 -23.12 12.78 -23.72
CA ILE A 37 -24.37 12.78 -22.95
C ILE A 37 -24.25 13.72 -21.77
N LEU A 38 -23.13 13.66 -21.04
CA LEU A 38 -22.82 14.57 -19.94
C LEU A 38 -22.75 16.03 -20.40
N ILE A 39 -22.11 16.30 -21.54
CA ILE A 39 -21.97 17.65 -22.09
C ILE A 39 -23.34 18.22 -22.47
N LYS A 40 -24.18 17.45 -23.17
CA LYS A 40 -25.54 17.88 -23.52
C LYS A 40 -26.41 18.11 -22.27
N PHE A 41 -26.29 17.24 -21.26
CA PHE A 41 -27.02 17.38 -20.00
C PHE A 41 -26.57 18.63 -19.22
N SER A 42 -25.26 18.89 -19.17
CA SER A 42 -24.67 20.09 -18.57
C SER A 42 -25.14 21.38 -19.23
N GLN A 43 -25.25 21.41 -20.56
CA GLN A 43 -25.75 22.58 -21.30
C GLN A 43 -27.25 22.82 -21.11
N THR A 44 -28.04 21.75 -20.90
CA THR A 44 -29.51 21.86 -20.78
C THR A 44 -29.95 22.23 -19.37
N GLN A 45 -29.27 21.70 -18.33
CA GLN A 45 -29.58 21.97 -16.93
C GLN A 45 -28.29 22.09 -16.09
N PRO A 46 -27.56 23.21 -16.19
CA PRO A 46 -26.24 23.37 -15.58
C PRO A 46 -26.27 23.25 -14.06
N THR A 47 -27.27 23.83 -13.40
CA THR A 47 -27.37 23.84 -11.94
C THR A 47 -27.58 22.43 -11.36
N LEU A 48 -28.43 21.62 -11.99
CA LEU A 48 -28.67 20.22 -11.59
C LEU A 48 -27.45 19.34 -11.86
N PHE A 49 -26.76 19.55 -12.97
CA PHE A 49 -25.52 18.86 -13.28
C PHE A 49 -24.44 19.12 -12.23
N PHE A 50 -24.24 20.37 -11.81
CA PHE A 50 -23.27 20.71 -10.77
C PHE A 50 -23.60 20.06 -9.42
N ILE A 51 -24.88 20.06 -9.01
CA ILE A 51 -25.30 19.42 -7.75
C ILE A 51 -24.99 17.92 -7.79
N ILE A 52 -25.37 17.24 -8.88
CA ILE A 52 -25.12 15.80 -9.04
C ILE A 52 -23.62 15.50 -9.08
N ALA A 53 -22.83 16.30 -9.80
CA ALA A 53 -21.39 16.15 -9.89
C ALA A 53 -20.70 16.31 -8.53
N ILE A 54 -21.07 17.33 -7.76
CA ILE A 54 -20.55 17.56 -6.40
C ILE A 54 -20.91 16.36 -5.50
N PHE A 55 -22.16 15.89 -5.56
CA PHE A 55 -22.60 14.76 -4.74
C PHE A 55 -21.81 13.48 -5.07
N LEU A 56 -21.56 13.23 -6.36
CA LEU A 56 -20.71 12.13 -6.85
C LEU A 56 -19.28 12.26 -6.35
N ILE A 57 -18.67 13.44 -6.47
CA ILE A 57 -17.29 13.69 -6.02
C ILE A 57 -17.18 13.45 -4.51
N ILE A 58 -18.12 13.99 -3.72
CA ILE A 58 -18.15 13.79 -2.27
C ILE A 58 -18.32 12.31 -1.93
N TYR A 59 -19.24 11.60 -2.59
CA TYR A 59 -19.47 10.18 -2.35
C TYR A 59 -18.23 9.33 -2.67
N PHE A 60 -17.61 9.55 -3.83
CA PHE A 60 -16.36 8.86 -4.20
C PHE A 60 -15.24 9.18 -3.24
N SER A 61 -15.06 10.46 -2.89
CA SER A 61 -14.03 10.88 -1.94
C SER A 61 -14.23 10.23 -0.58
N TRP A 62 -15.47 10.20 -0.07
CA TRP A 62 -15.82 9.52 1.18
C TRP A 62 -15.48 8.02 1.14
N LYS A 63 -15.81 7.35 0.04
CA LYS A 63 -15.51 5.93 -0.14
C LYS A 63 -14.01 5.65 -0.21
N VAL A 64 -13.24 6.53 -0.85
CA VAL A 64 -11.78 6.44 -0.89
C VAL A 64 -11.18 6.67 0.50
N ILE A 65 -11.61 7.71 1.21
CA ILE A 65 -11.14 8.04 2.56
C ILE A 65 -11.42 6.88 3.52
N THR A 66 -12.63 6.34 3.53
CA THR A 66 -12.99 5.20 4.40
C THR A 66 -12.17 3.94 4.09
N ASN A 67 -11.89 3.66 2.82
CA ASN A 67 -10.99 2.57 2.44
C ASN A 67 -9.56 2.80 2.92
N ILE A 68 -9.02 4.01 2.72
CA ILE A 68 -7.69 4.38 3.20
C ILE A 68 -7.61 4.23 4.72
N ILE A 69 -8.59 4.75 5.46
CA ILE A 69 -8.67 4.62 6.93
C ILE A 69 -8.69 3.15 7.34
N THR A 70 -9.43 2.31 6.63
CA THR A 70 -9.50 0.87 6.93
C THR A 70 -8.15 0.19 6.73
N ILE A 71 -7.43 0.51 5.65
CA ILE A 71 -6.08 0.01 5.38
C ILE A 71 -5.10 0.49 6.45
N VAL A 72 -5.12 1.78 6.77
CA VAL A 72 -4.28 2.38 7.82
C VAL A 72 -4.54 1.74 9.17
N LYS A 73 -5.81 1.51 9.54
CA LYS A 73 -6.16 0.83 10.80
C LYS A 73 -5.60 -0.58 10.86
N ARG A 74 -5.66 -1.34 9.76
CA ARG A 74 -5.05 -2.68 9.66
C ARG A 74 -3.53 -2.63 9.76
N LEU A 75 -2.89 -1.65 9.11
CA LEU A 75 -1.44 -1.45 9.20
C LEU A 75 -1.00 -1.12 10.62
N ILE A 76 -1.69 -0.22 11.31
CA ILE A 76 -1.42 0.12 12.72
C ILE A 76 -1.57 -1.12 13.60
N PHE A 77 -2.59 -1.94 13.37
CA PHE A 77 -2.78 -3.17 14.13
C PHE A 77 -1.63 -4.17 13.90
N GLY A 78 -1.19 -4.33 12.65
CA GLY A 78 0.00 -5.14 12.33
C GLY A 78 1.26 -4.61 13.01
N LEU A 79 1.46 -3.28 12.99
CA LEU A 79 2.61 -2.63 13.64
C LEU A 79 2.57 -2.82 15.15
N MET A 80 1.40 -2.71 15.79
CA MET A 80 1.20 -3.01 17.20
C MET A 80 1.65 -4.44 17.56
N ILE A 81 1.24 -5.44 16.79
CA ILE A 81 1.64 -6.84 17.04
C ILE A 81 3.16 -6.97 16.97
N VAL A 82 3.79 -6.42 15.93
CA VAL A 82 5.25 -6.45 15.77
C VAL A 82 5.95 -5.76 16.94
N SER A 83 5.46 -4.58 17.36
CA SER A 83 5.99 -3.86 18.52
C SER A 83 5.87 -4.67 19.81
N VAL A 84 4.74 -5.34 20.06
CA VAL A 84 4.56 -6.20 21.25
C VAL A 84 5.60 -7.32 21.25
N ILE A 85 5.80 -8.00 20.12
CA ILE A 85 6.80 -9.07 19.99
C ILE A 85 8.22 -8.53 20.28
N LEU A 86 8.56 -7.36 19.71
CA LEU A 86 9.89 -6.76 19.91
C LEU A 86 10.10 -6.29 21.35
N ILE A 87 9.09 -5.69 21.98
CA ILE A 87 9.11 -5.30 23.39
C ILE A 87 9.28 -6.53 24.28
N SER A 88 8.59 -7.65 24.00
CA SER A 88 8.75 -8.89 24.76
C SER A 88 10.15 -9.48 24.65
N LEU A 89 10.85 -9.28 23.52
CA LEU A 89 12.19 -9.81 23.30
C LEU A 89 13.31 -8.91 23.84
N ARG A 90 13.12 -7.58 23.88
CA ARG A 90 14.19 -6.61 24.22
C ARG A 90 13.93 -5.74 25.44
N GLY A 91 12.70 -5.72 25.94
CA GLY A 91 12.26 -4.75 26.92
C GLY A 91 11.78 -3.45 26.29
N LEU A 92 10.90 -2.76 27.01
CA LEU A 92 10.20 -1.56 26.53
C LEU A 92 11.15 -0.39 26.30
N ASP A 93 12.14 -0.22 27.18
CA ASP A 93 13.08 0.90 27.15
C ASP A 93 13.96 0.87 25.88
N GLN A 94 14.53 -0.30 25.58
CA GLN A 94 15.42 -0.46 24.43
C GLN A 94 14.70 -0.33 23.08
N PHE A 95 13.46 -0.81 23.01
CA PHE A 95 12.64 -0.69 21.80
C PHE A 95 12.30 0.77 21.47
N PHE A 96 11.83 1.55 22.44
CA PHE A 96 11.41 2.93 22.20
C PHE A 96 12.61 3.88 22.00
N ASN A 97 13.67 3.74 22.79
CA ASN A 97 14.78 4.69 22.80
C ASN A 97 15.82 4.43 21.70
N TYR A 98 15.94 3.20 21.19
CA TYR A 98 16.99 2.83 20.23
C TYR A 98 16.41 2.25 18.95
N ASP A 99 15.57 1.22 19.02
CA ASP A 99 15.11 0.49 17.82
C ASP A 99 14.20 1.34 16.93
N LEU A 100 13.30 2.11 17.56
CA LEU A 100 12.35 2.98 16.88
C LEU A 100 13.03 4.25 16.34
N VAL A 101 14.02 4.77 17.09
CA VAL A 101 14.83 5.92 16.67
C VAL A 101 15.69 5.57 15.46
N TYR A 102 16.33 4.39 15.46
CA TYR A 102 17.13 3.92 14.34
C TYR A 102 16.27 3.70 13.08
N LEU A 103 15.08 3.10 13.21
CA LEU A 103 14.12 2.97 12.12
C LEU A 103 13.72 4.34 11.55
N PHE A 104 13.43 5.31 12.41
CA PHE A 104 13.05 6.65 11.98
C PHE A 104 14.18 7.36 11.23
N GLN A 105 15.43 7.19 11.66
CA GLN A 105 16.59 7.72 10.94
C GLN A 105 16.73 7.09 9.55
N LEU A 106 16.56 5.78 9.41
CA LEU A 106 16.62 5.10 8.12
C LEU A 106 15.49 5.54 7.17
N VAL A 107 14.28 5.75 7.68
CA VAL A 107 13.14 6.26 6.90
C VAL A 107 13.40 7.71 6.45
N LYS A 108 13.92 8.57 7.34
CA LYS A 108 14.22 9.98 7.04
C LYS A 108 15.29 10.14 5.95
N GLN A 109 16.18 9.16 5.79
CA GLN A 109 17.18 9.13 4.72
C GLN A 109 16.60 8.88 3.31
N GLY A 110 15.28 8.71 3.17
CA GLY A 110 14.62 8.59 1.87
C GLY A 110 14.96 7.31 1.12
N GLN A 111 15.48 6.29 1.82
CA GLN A 111 15.81 5.01 1.20
C GLN A 111 14.55 4.23 0.84
N ARG A 112 14.64 3.42 -0.22
CA ARG A 112 13.56 2.50 -0.62
C ARG A 112 13.12 1.66 0.57
N HIS A 113 11.81 1.58 0.81
CA HIS A 113 11.25 0.95 2.02
C HIS A 113 11.73 -0.49 2.24
N GLY A 114 11.94 -1.27 1.17
CA GLY A 114 12.51 -2.61 1.29
C GLY A 114 13.94 -2.64 1.85
N VAL A 115 14.78 -1.68 1.47
CA VAL A 115 16.17 -1.56 1.97
C VAL A 115 16.18 -1.12 3.43
N VAL A 116 15.28 -0.22 3.81
CA VAL A 116 15.11 0.20 5.21
C VAL A 116 14.73 -0.97 6.10
N LEU A 117 13.77 -1.80 5.66
CA LEU A 117 13.33 -2.98 6.40
C LEU A 117 14.45 -4.01 6.56
N ILE A 118 15.20 -4.29 5.49
CA ILE A 118 16.34 -5.23 5.56
C ILE A 118 17.38 -4.75 6.57
N LYS A 119 17.82 -3.49 6.47
CA LYS A 119 18.81 -2.91 7.41
C LYS A 119 18.33 -2.91 8.85
N TRP A 120 17.05 -2.60 9.06
CA TRP A 120 16.47 -2.62 10.39
C TRP A 120 16.39 -4.04 10.95
N VAL A 121 15.97 -5.03 10.16
CA VAL A 121 15.94 -6.44 10.58
C VAL A 121 17.34 -6.98 10.85
N ASP A 122 18.33 -6.62 10.03
CA ASP A 122 19.73 -7.01 10.24
C ASP A 122 20.27 -6.44 11.55
N TYR A 123 20.02 -5.15 11.82
CA TYR A 123 20.33 -4.52 13.11
C TYR A 123 19.62 -5.22 14.28
N LEU A 124 18.35 -5.58 14.11
CA LEU A 124 17.59 -6.32 15.12
C LEU A 124 18.18 -7.72 15.38
N LYS A 125 18.73 -8.36 14.35
CA LYS A 125 19.35 -9.69 14.44
C LYS A 125 20.73 -9.65 15.07
N GLU A 126 21.54 -8.64 14.75
CA GLU A 126 22.89 -8.46 15.32
C GLU A 126 22.82 -8.20 16.83
N MET A 127 21.94 -7.30 17.25
CA MET A 127 21.72 -6.99 18.66
C MET A 127 21.04 -8.13 19.45
N MET A 128 20.43 -9.12 18.76
CA MET A 128 19.91 -10.35 19.38
C MET A 128 21.00 -11.43 19.58
N LYS A 129 22.13 -11.32 18.86
CA LYS A 129 23.24 -12.28 18.89
C LYS A 129 24.33 -11.98 19.92
N LEU A 130 24.13 -11.03 20.84
CA LEU A 130 25.05 -10.78 21.94
C LEU A 130 24.61 -11.56 23.18
N PRO A 131 25.09 -12.80 23.41
CA PRO A 131 24.99 -13.44 24.71
C PRO A 131 26.00 -12.80 25.65
N GLU A 132 25.55 -12.57 26.89
CA GLU A 132 26.34 -12.45 28.13
C GLU A 132 27.85 -12.67 27.99
N THR A 133 28.62 -11.62 27.69
CA THR A 133 30.01 -11.56 28.12
C THR A 133 30.16 -10.41 29.11
N THR A 134 29.64 -10.63 30.31
CA THR A 134 30.15 -10.00 31.54
C THR A 134 31.43 -10.74 31.92
N PRO A 135 32.62 -10.14 31.82
CA PRO A 135 33.76 -10.62 32.59
C PRO A 135 33.61 -10.14 34.04
N ASN A 136 33.71 -11.11 34.96
CA ASN A 136 33.93 -10.86 36.40
C ASN A 136 35.22 -10.06 36.63
#